data_AF-A0A161XQK3-F1
#
_entry.id   AF-A0A161XQK3-F1
#
_cell.length_a   1.000
_cell.length_b   1.000
_cell.length_c   1.000
_cell.angle_alpha   90.00
_cell.angle_beta   90.00
_cell.angle_gamma   90.00
#
_symmetry.space_group_name_H-M   'P 1'
#
loop_
_entity.id
_entity.type
_entity.pdbx_description
1 polymer ?
#
loop_
_entity_poly.entity_id
_entity_poly.type
_entity_poly.pdbx_seq_one_letter_code
_entity_poly.pdbx_strand_id
1 'polypeptide(L)' 'MLEDLKQEVYEANMQLPKLGLVTFTWGNVSGIDREKGLFVIKPSGVDYDALKPEDLVVV' A
#
# COMPACT_ATOMS: atom_id res chain seq x y z
N MET A 1 10.82 -8.62 -4.82
CA MET A 1 11.19 -8.54 -3.40
C MET A 1 9.94 -8.22 -2.61
N LEU A 2 9.64 -9.02 -1.58
CA LEU A 2 8.49 -8.88 -0.66
C LEU A 2 7.12 -8.89 -1.35
N GLU A 3 6.96 -9.74 -2.37
CA GLU A 3 5.75 -9.87 -3.18
C GLU A 3 4.48 -10.09 -2.33
N ASP A 4 4.54 -11.00 -1.37
CA ASP A 4 3.39 -11.30 -0.49
C ASP A 4 3.02 -10.09 0.37
N LEU A 5 4.01 -9.43 0.99
CA LEU A 5 3.78 -8.23 1.79
C LEU A 5 3.28 -7.05 0.93
N LYS A 6 3.72 -6.95 -0.32
CA LYS A 6 3.18 -5.97 -1.27
C LYS A 6 1.72 -6.25 -1.58
N GLN A 7 1.33 -7.50 -1.77
CA GLN A 7 -0.06 -7.88 -1.98
C GLN A 7 -0.93 -7.53 -0.77
N GLU A 8 -0.49 -7.86 0.44
CA GLU A 8 -1.21 -7.53 1.68
C GLU A 8 -1.39 -6.03 1.89
N VAL A 9 -0.33 -5.24 1.70
CA VAL A 9 -0.38 -3.78 1.84
C VAL A 9 -1.25 -3.15 0.75
N TYR A 10 -1.22 -3.69 -0.47
CA TYR A 10 -2.09 -3.25 -1.56
C TYR A 10 -3.56 -3.47 -1.19
N GLU A 11 -3.93 -4.68 -0.77
CA GLU A 11 -5.30 -5.01 -0.38
C GLU A 11 -5.81 -4.13 0.77
N ALA A 12 -4.97 -3.88 1.77
CA ALA A 12 -5.29 -2.99 2.88
C ALA A 12 -5.50 -1.54 2.42
N ASN A 13 -4.67 -1.03 1.50
CA ASN A 13 -4.88 0.29 0.90
C ASN A 13 -6.21 0.35 0.12
N MET A 14 -6.57 -0.70 -0.62
CA MET A 14 -7.82 -0.75 -1.38
C MET A 14 -9.07 -0.85 -0.50
N GLN A 15 -8.95 -1.25 0.78
CA GLN A 15 -10.06 -1.20 1.73
C GLN A 15 -10.42 0.24 2.14
N LEU A 16 -9.44 1.16 2.18
CA LEU A 16 -9.67 2.55 2.59
C LEU A 16 -10.76 3.25 1.77
N PRO A 17 -10.68 3.31 0.41
CA PRO A 17 -11.74 3.93 -0.39
C PRO A 17 -13.04 3.11 -0.37
N LYS A 18 -12.96 1.77 -0.33
CA LYS A 18 -14.15 0.90 -0.26
C LYS A 18 -14.99 1.13 1.00
N LEU A 19 -14.33 1.47 2.11
CA LEU A 19 -14.97 1.78 3.39
C LEU A 19 -15.28 3.28 3.57
N GLY A 20 -14.99 4.11 2.56
CA GLY A 20 -15.23 5.56 2.63
C GLY A 20 -14.36 6.31 3.64
N LEU A 21 -13.18 5.77 3.99
CA LEU A 21 -12.29 6.35 5.01
C LEU A 21 -11.39 7.47 4.46
N VAL A 22 -11.26 7.57 3.13
CA VAL A 22 -10.36 8.51 2.44
C VAL A 22 -11.05 9.13 1.23
N THR A 23 -10.54 10.27 0.79
CA THR A 23 -10.94 10.92 -0.48
C THR A 23 -9.69 11.20 -1.33
N PHE A 24 -9.84 11.27 -2.65
CA PHE A 24 -8.73 11.47 -3.58
C PHE A 24 -7.58 10.48 -3.34
N THR A 25 -6.34 10.96 -3.33
CA THR A 25 -5.12 10.17 -3.06
C THR A 25 -4.75 10.09 -1.58
N TRP A 26 -5.60 10.60 -0.68
CA TRP A 26 -5.29 10.67 0.75
C TRP A 26 -5.19 9.28 1.40
N GLY A 27 -4.62 9.25 2.60
CA GLY A 27 -4.42 8.04 3.37
C GLY A 27 -3.41 7.08 2.76
N ASN A 28 -2.89 6.21 3.61
CA ASN A 28 -1.98 5.14 3.22
C ASN A 28 -1.97 4.08 4.31
N VAL A 29 -1.63 2.86 3.90
CA VAL A 29 -1.25 1.76 4.78
C VAL A 29 0.18 1.36 4.45
N SER A 30 0.93 0.95 5.48
CA SER A 30 2.23 0.29 5.35
C SER A 30 2.26 -1.02 6.13
N GLY A 31 3.13 -1.93 5.71
CA GLY A 31 3.44 -3.19 6.37
C GLY A 31 4.94 -3.32 6.61
N ILE A 32 5.35 -4.10 7.62
CA ILE A 32 6.75 -4.29 7.99
C ILE A 32 7.12 -5.77 7.96
N ASP A 33 8.19 -6.11 7.24
CA ASP A 33 8.92 -7.36 7.43
C ASP A 33 9.97 -7.12 8.52
N ARG A 34 9.70 -7.60 9.74
CA ARG A 34 10.58 -7.40 10.91
C ARG A 34 11.89 -8.18 10.83
N GLU A 35 11.88 -9.32 10.14
CA GLU A 35 13.08 -10.14 9.99
C GLU A 35 14.08 -9.45 9.05
N LYS A 36 13.57 -8.83 7.98
CA LYS A 36 14.38 -8.08 7.02
C LYS A 36 14.57 -6.61 7.38
N GLY A 37 13.79 -6.08 8.32
CA GLY A 37 13.81 -4.68 8.71
C GLY A 37 13.33 -3.73 7.60
N LEU A 38 12.48 -4.21 6.70
CA LEU A 38 12.00 -3.47 5.53
C LEU A 38 10.51 -3.14 5.67
N PHE A 39 10.13 -1.97 5.19
CA PHE A 39 8.74 -1.54 5.10
C PHE A 39 8.23 -1.59 3.66
N VAL A 40 6.95 -1.88 3.50
CA VAL A 40 6.22 -1.70 2.24
C VAL A 40 5.14 -0.66 2.45
N ILE A 41 5.06 0.35 1.59
CA ILE A 41 4.12 1.47 1.73
C ILE A 41 3.54 1.91 0.39
N LYS A 42 2.31 2.46 0.42
CA LYS A 42 1.67 3.12 -0.72
C LYS A 42 2.58 4.24 -1.30
N PRO A 43 2.78 4.31 -2.62
CA PRO A 43 3.48 5.42 -3.25
C PRO A 43 2.68 6.73 -3.13
N SER A 44 3.39 7.85 -3.06
CA SER A 44 2.76 9.17 -3.04
C SER A 44 2.23 9.56 -4.42
N GLY A 45 1.05 10.20 -4.45
CA GLY A 45 0.50 10.78 -5.68
C GLY A 45 -0.08 9.78 -6.69
N VAL A 46 -0.26 8.51 -6.32
CA VAL A 46 -0.93 7.50 -7.16
C VAL A 46 -2.38 7.34 -6.72
N ASP A 47 -3.30 7.46 -7.68
CA ASP A 47 -4.73 7.22 -7.47
C ASP A 47 -5.00 5.75 -7.13
N TYR A 48 -5.95 5.50 -6.21
CA TYR A 48 -6.30 4.13 -5.80
C TYR A 48 -6.78 3.28 -6.98
N ASP A 49 -7.46 3.87 -7.97
CA ASP A 49 -7.95 3.16 -9.16
C ASP A 49 -6.82 2.74 -10.12
N ALA A 50 -5.67 3.42 -10.03
CA ALA A 50 -4.49 3.12 -10.84
C ALA A 50 -3.42 2.33 -10.09
N LEU A 51 -3.55 2.20 -8.77
CA LEU A 51 -2.60 1.54 -7.89
C LEU A 51 -2.51 0.05 -8.22
N LYS A 52 -1.30 -0.48 -8.29
CA LYS A 52 -1.02 -1.91 -8.40
C LYS A 52 -0.04 -2.37 -7.32
N PRO A 53 0.00 -3.67 -6.98
CA PRO A 53 1.00 -4.20 -6.04
C PRO A 53 2.43 -3.84 -6.41
N GLU A 54 2.75 -3.77 -7.71
CA GLU A 54 4.10 -3.47 -8.19
C GLU A 54 4.52 -2.02 -7.88
N ASP A 55 3.57 -1.09 -7.80
CA ASP A 55 3.80 0.32 -7.50
C ASP A 55 4.17 0.58 -6.03
N LEU A 56 3.96 -0.40 -5.15
CA LEU A 56 4.33 -0.26 -3.74
C LEU A 56 5.83 -0.15 -3.55
N VAL A 57 6.21 0.78 -2.68
CA VAL A 57 7.61 1.13 -2.42
C VAL A 57 8.11 0.30 -1.25
N VAL A 58 9.31 -0.27 -1.40
CA VAL A 58 10.06 -0.88 -0.29
C VAL A 58 11.05 0.14 0.25
N VAL A 59 11.03 0.36 1.58
CA VAL A 59 11.91 1.31 2.30
C VAL A 59 12.67 0.58 3.39
#